data_AF-A0A3N7DNS9-F1
#
_entry.id   AF-A0A3N7DNS9-F1
#
_cell.length_a   1.000
_cell.length_b   1.000
_cell.length_c   1.000
_cell.angle_alpha   90.00
_cell.angle_beta   90.00
_cell.angle_gamma   90.00
#
_symmetry.space_group_name_H-M   'P 1'
#
loop_
_entity.id
_entity.type
_entity.pdbx_description
1 polymer ?
#
loop_
_entity_poly.entity_id
_entity_poly.type
_entity_poly.pdbx_seq_one_letter_code
_entity_poly.pdbx_strand_id
1 'polypeptide(L)'
;MGIPGREAFKRSSEYTPLDAENSVWPAHHLYVCLQDSIGLKNHLIFRDYLRANPESAAAYGRLKITLAEIYPYDIDRYIDGKTDFIIAVLEKTGFNKTHLNDISGQNKIEQPDN
;
A
#
# COMPACT_ATOMS: atom_id res chain seq x y z
N MET A 1 -10.14 -4.78 -12.41
CA MET A 1 -9.68 -4.00 -11.24
C MET A 1 -8.42 -4.65 -10.71
N GLY A 2 -7.25 -4.08 -11.00
CA GLY A 2 -5.95 -4.58 -10.58
C GLY A 2 -4.89 -3.52 -10.86
N ILE A 3 -3.79 -3.51 -10.11
CA ILE A 3 -2.69 -2.58 -10.37
C ILE A 3 -1.83 -3.16 -11.50
N PRO A 4 -1.62 -2.45 -12.62
CA PRO A 4 -0.84 -2.97 -13.74
C PRO A 4 0.54 -3.51 -13.31
N GLY A 5 0.87 -4.72 -13.77
CA GLY A 5 2.12 -5.40 -13.41
C GLY A 5 2.20 -5.90 -11.96
N ARG A 6 1.08 -5.97 -11.24
CA ARG A 6 0.95 -6.58 -9.91
C ARG A 6 -0.30 -7.45 -9.81
N GLU A 7 -0.10 -8.73 -9.55
CA GLU A 7 -1.16 -9.68 -9.22
C GLU A 7 -1.28 -9.81 -7.70
N ALA A 8 -2.52 -9.84 -7.18
CA ALA A 8 -2.80 -9.94 -5.75
C ALA A 8 -3.50 -11.27 -5.45
N PHE A 9 -2.92 -12.04 -4.53
CA PHE A 9 -3.44 -13.35 -4.15
C PHE A 9 -4.13 -13.27 -2.80
N LYS A 10 -5.33 -13.85 -2.73
CA LYS A 10 -6.06 -14.02 -1.48
C LYS A 10 -5.72 -15.38 -0.88
N ARG A 11 -5.68 -15.43 0.45
CA ARG A 11 -5.63 -16.69 1.18
C ARG A 11 -6.95 -17.43 1.02
N SER A 12 -6.90 -18.74 0.81
CA SER A 12 -8.11 -19.56 0.75
C SER A 12 -8.52 -20.08 2.13
N SER A 13 -7.59 -20.17 3.09
CA SER A 13 -7.84 -20.55 4.48
C SER A 13 -6.72 -20.07 5.42
N GLU A 14 -6.86 -20.33 6.72
CA GLU A 14 -5.80 -20.08 7.71
C GLU A 14 -4.55 -20.96 7.49
N TYR A 15 -4.70 -22.07 6.75
CA TYR A 15 -3.63 -23.00 6.38
C TYR A 15 -2.92 -22.60 5.07
N THR A 16 -3.23 -21.44 4.48
CA THR A 16 -2.49 -20.93 3.32
C THR A 16 -1.23 -20.21 3.79
N PRO A 17 -0.03 -20.50 3.26
CA PRO A 17 0.28 -21.52 2.24
C PRO A 17 0.26 -22.96 2.77
N LEU A 18 -0.17 -23.90 1.92
CA LEU A 18 -0.18 -25.33 2.27
C LEU A 18 1.26 -25.81 2.46
N ASP A 19 1.52 -26.44 3.60
CA ASP A 19 2.75 -27.15 3.90
C ASP A 19 2.44 -28.59 4.37
N ALA A 20 3.48 -29.38 4.63
CA ALA A 20 3.32 -30.77 5.05
C ALA A 20 2.73 -30.92 6.47
N GLU A 21 2.76 -29.85 7.26
CA GLU A 21 2.43 -29.86 8.69
C GLU A 21 1.05 -29.25 8.97
N ASN A 22 0.36 -28.73 7.94
CA ASN A 22 -0.87 -27.93 8.04
C ASN A 22 -0.72 -26.78 9.05
N SER A 23 0.38 -26.03 8.93
CA SER A 23 0.63 -24.89 9.81
C SER A 23 -0.46 -23.83 9.66
N VAL A 24 -0.84 -23.21 10.79
CA VAL A 24 -1.71 -22.03 10.79
C VAL A 24 -0.83 -20.79 10.56
N TRP A 25 -1.14 -20.04 9.51
CA TRP A 25 -0.37 -18.86 9.12
C TRP A 25 -1.06 -17.56 9.51
N PRO A 26 -0.29 -16.50 9.83
CA PRO A 26 -0.84 -15.16 10.00
C PRO A 26 -1.56 -14.67 8.74
N ALA A 27 -2.54 -13.79 8.92
CA ALA A 27 -3.13 -13.04 7.81
C ALA A 27 -2.04 -12.25 7.08
N HIS A 28 -2.04 -12.35 5.75
CA HIS A 28 -1.04 -11.73 4.90
C HIS A 28 -1.64 -11.35 3.55
N HIS A 29 -1.02 -10.34 2.93
CA HIS A 29 -1.24 -10.02 1.53
C HIS A 29 -0.04 -10.52 0.72
N LEU A 30 -0.30 -11.29 -0.33
CA LEU A 30 0.74 -11.76 -1.25
C LEU A 30 0.57 -11.06 -2.59
N TYR A 31 1.65 -10.45 -3.07
CA TYR A 31 1.70 -9.79 -4.36
C TYR A 31 2.83 -10.39 -5.20
N VAL A 32 2.52 -10.69 -6.46
CA VAL A 32 3.54 -10.99 -7.49
C VAL A 32 3.64 -9.77 -8.39
N CYS A 33 4.83 -9.20 -8.50
CA CYS A 33 5.07 -7.99 -9.28
C CYS A 33 6.07 -8.25 -10.41
N LEU A 34 5.83 -7.65 -11.57
CA LEU A 34 6.88 -7.52 -12.58
C LEU A 34 8.02 -6.67 -12.03
N GLN A 35 9.27 -7.05 -12.35
CA GLN A 35 10.48 -6.42 -11.82
C GLN A 35 10.50 -4.90 -12.00
N ASP A 36 9.94 -4.39 -13.10
CA ASP A 36 9.93 -2.97 -13.42
C ASP A 36 8.61 -2.24 -13.13
N SER A 37 7.63 -2.92 -12.54
CA SER A 37 6.31 -2.31 -12.32
C SER A 37 6.37 -1.12 -11.36
N ILE A 38 5.53 -0.13 -11.65
CA ILE A 38 5.37 1.06 -10.80
C ILE A 38 4.98 0.64 -9.38
N GLY A 39 4.09 -0.36 -9.25
CA GLY A 39 3.65 -0.89 -7.96
C GLY A 39 4.79 -1.46 -7.12
N LEU A 40 5.75 -2.18 -7.73
CA LEU A 40 6.92 -2.68 -7.02
C LEU A 40 7.86 -1.55 -6.59
N LYS A 41 8.16 -0.62 -7.52
CA LYS A 41 9.06 0.51 -7.26
C LYS A 41 8.51 1.41 -6.15
N ASN A 42 7.21 1.71 -6.17
CA ASN A 42 6.49 2.42 -5.11
C ASN A 42 6.76 1.76 -3.74
N HIS A 43 6.46 0.45 -3.61
CA HIS A 43 6.61 -0.27 -2.36
C HIS A 43 8.04 -0.27 -1.82
N LEU A 44 9.03 -0.55 -2.69
CA LEU A 44 10.43 -0.62 -2.27
C LEU A 44 10.97 0.74 -1.85
N ILE A 45 10.75 1.77 -2.66
CA ILE A 45 11.27 3.12 -2.40
C ILE A 45 10.62 3.72 -1.15
N PHE A 46 9.30 3.59 -1.01
CA PHE A 46 8.61 4.08 0.19
C PHE A 46 9.11 3.38 1.46
N ARG A 47 9.24 2.05 1.42
CA ARG A 47 9.78 1.24 2.54
C ARG A 47 11.19 1.67 2.91
N ASP A 48 12.07 1.82 1.93
CA ASP A 48 13.47 2.12 2.17
C ASP A 48 13.65 3.56 2.67
N TYR A 49 12.85 4.50 2.17
CA TYR A 49 12.77 5.86 2.73
C TYR A 49 12.35 5.85 4.20
N LEU A 50 11.28 5.15 4.56
CA LEU A 50 10.82 5.12 5.97
C LEU A 50 11.84 4.47 6.91
N ARG A 51 12.58 3.45 6.45
CA ARG A 51 13.66 2.84 7.24
C ARG A 51 14.82 3.81 7.50
N ALA A 52 15.15 4.65 6.53
CA ALA A 52 16.18 5.67 6.66
C ALA A 52 15.71 6.92 7.43
N ASN A 53 14.40 7.13 7.60
CA ASN A 53 13.82 8.34 8.18
C ASN A 53 12.84 8.01 9.33
N PRO A 54 13.33 7.73 10.56
CA PRO A 54 12.50 7.31 11.69
C PRO A 54 11.37 8.30 12.04
N GLU A 55 11.60 9.60 11.90
CA GLU A 55 10.56 10.61 12.14
C GLU A 55 9.40 10.48 11.14
N SER A 56 9.71 10.27 9.85
CA SER A 56 8.70 10.03 8.81
C SER A 56 7.96 8.72 9.06
N ALA A 57 8.64 7.67 9.51
CA ALA A 57 8.00 6.41 9.88
C ALA A 57 7.05 6.57 11.07
N ALA A 58 7.44 7.33 12.10
CA ALA A 58 6.59 7.63 13.24
C ALA A 58 5.37 8.48 12.84
N ALA A 59 5.56 9.47 11.98
CA ALA A 59 4.46 10.27 11.44
C ALA A 59 3.47 9.42 10.64
N TYR A 60 3.96 8.55 9.76
CA TYR A 60 3.13 7.62 9.02
C TYR A 60 2.40 6.62 9.93
N GLY A 61 3.06 6.15 10.98
CA GLY A 61 2.47 5.30 12.01
C GLY A 61 1.27 5.95 12.69
N ARG A 62 1.44 7.20 13.16
CA ARG A 62 0.35 7.98 13.77
C ARG A 62 -0.82 8.19 12.81
N LEU A 63 -0.52 8.57 11.56
CA LEU A 63 -1.54 8.73 10.52
C LEU A 63 -2.36 7.45 10.34
N LYS A 64 -1.72 6.28 10.24
CA LYS A 64 -2.42 5.00 10.11
C LYS A 64 -3.31 4.67 11.30
N ILE A 65 -2.88 4.99 12.53
CA ILE A 65 -3.69 4.76 13.73
C ILE A 65 -4.94 5.64 13.67
N THR A 66 -4.76 6.95 13.46
CA THR A 66 -5.88 7.89 13.34
C THR A 66 -6.87 7.50 12.24
N LEU A 67 -6.39 7.10 11.06
CA LEU A 67 -7.27 6.68 9.98
C LEU A 67 -8.01 5.38 10.28
N ALA A 68 -7.40 4.44 11.01
CA ALA A 68 -8.07 3.20 11.43
C ALA A 68 -9.18 3.48 12.46
N GLU A 69 -9.00 4.48 13.31
CA GLU A 69 -10.03 4.94 14.27
C GLU A 69 -11.18 5.66 13.56
N ILE A 70 -10.89 6.49 12.54
CA ILE A 70 -11.90 7.25 11.79
C ILE A 70 -12.66 6.34 10.81
N TYR A 71 -11.97 5.38 10.17
CA TYR A 71 -12.51 4.53 9.11
C TYR A 71 -12.36 3.03 9.44
N PRO A 72 -12.94 2.52 10.54
CA PRO A 72 -12.72 1.14 11.00
C PRO A 72 -13.28 0.07 10.04
N TYR A 73 -14.26 0.42 9.22
CA TYR A 73 -14.93 -0.48 8.27
C TYR A 73 -14.89 0.01 6.82
N ASP A 74 -14.18 1.10 6.54
CA ASP A 74 -14.08 1.71 5.22
C ASP A 74 -12.61 1.70 4.76
N ILE A 75 -12.24 0.61 4.09
CA ILE A 75 -10.87 0.39 3.62
C ILE A 75 -10.48 1.39 2.52
N ASP A 76 -11.44 1.86 1.73
CA ASP A 76 -11.20 2.77 0.62
C ASP A 76 -10.83 4.16 1.14
N ARG A 77 -11.57 4.69 2.12
CA ARG A 77 -11.21 5.94 2.81
C ARG A 77 -9.91 5.83 3.60
N TYR A 78 -9.64 4.66 4.19
CA TYR A 78 -8.37 4.40 4.85
C TYR A 78 -7.19 4.46 3.86
N ILE A 79 -7.35 3.91 2.65
CA ILE A 79 -6.34 3.97 1.59
C ILE A 79 -6.17 5.41 1.11
N ASP A 80 -7.26 6.10 0.78
CA ASP A 80 -7.27 7.48 0.31
C ASP A 80 -6.55 8.41 1.29
N GLY A 81 -6.88 8.35 2.59
CA GLY A 81 -6.27 9.21 3.62
C GLY A 81 -4.76 9.03 3.80
N LYS A 82 -4.17 7.91 3.35
CA LYS A 82 -2.72 7.71 3.36
C LYS A 82 -2.03 8.24 2.10
N THR A 83 -2.79 8.47 1.04
CA THR A 83 -2.26 8.72 -0.32
C THR A 83 -1.38 9.95 -0.35
N ASP A 84 -1.84 11.07 0.19
CA ASP A 84 -1.09 12.33 0.14
C ASP A 84 0.25 12.22 0.87
N PHE A 85 0.30 11.49 1.98
CA PHE A 85 1.55 11.21 2.69
C PHE A 85 2.51 10.37 1.85
N ILE A 86 2.00 9.29 1.23
CA ILE A 86 2.80 8.40 0.39
C ILE A 86 3.39 9.17 -0.80
N ILE A 87 2.57 9.96 -1.49
CA ILE A 87 2.99 10.79 -2.63
C ILE A 87 4.07 11.78 -2.18
N ALA A 88 3.85 12.52 -1.10
CA ALA A 88 4.82 13.49 -0.59
C ALA A 88 6.17 12.85 -0.19
N VAL A 89 6.17 11.61 0.29
CA VAL A 89 7.41 10.86 0.54
C VAL A 89 8.10 10.48 -0.77
N LEU A 90 7.36 9.89 -1.71
CA LEU A 90 7.92 9.46 -3.00
C LEU A 90 8.49 10.63 -3.81
N GLU A 91 7.85 11.80 -3.78
CA GLU A 91 8.36 13.03 -4.42
C GLU A 91 9.77 13.39 -3.95
N LYS A 92 10.06 13.25 -2.65
CA LYS A 92 11.38 13.54 -2.07
C LYS A 92 12.48 12.60 -2.55
N THR A 93 12.11 11.44 -3.09
CA THR A 93 13.06 10.43 -3.60
C THR A 93 13.38 10.62 -5.09
N GLY A 94 12.78 11.62 -5.75
CA GLY A 94 12.91 11.82 -7.19
C GLY A 94 12.03 10.86 -8.01
N PHE A 95 10.99 10.29 -7.40
CA PHE A 95 10.05 9.43 -8.11
C PHE A 95 9.34 10.22 -9.23
N ASN A 96 9.15 9.58 -10.38
CA ASN A 96 8.63 10.26 -11.58
C ASN A 96 7.20 10.80 -11.36
N LYS A 97 6.95 12.05 -11.76
CA LYS A 97 5.66 12.73 -11.59
C LYS A 97 4.47 12.01 -12.25
N THR A 98 4.66 11.44 -13.44
CA THR A 98 3.62 10.66 -14.10
C THR A 98 3.24 9.44 -13.26
N HIS A 99 4.23 8.73 -12.71
CA HIS A 99 3.96 7.58 -11.83
C HIS A 99 3.31 7.98 -10.50
N LEU A 100 3.61 9.18 -9.97
CA LEU A 100 2.93 9.70 -8.78
C LEU A 100 1.44 9.95 -9.05
N ASN A 101 1.10 10.50 -10.21
CA ASN A 101 -0.29 10.68 -10.62
C ASN A 101 -1.01 9.34 -10.76
N ASP A 102 -0.35 8.32 -11.34
CA ASP A 102 -0.90 6.98 -11.45
C ASP A 102 -1.20 6.36 -10.08
N ILE A 103 -0.26 6.48 -9.12
CA ILE A 103 -0.44 5.98 -7.75
C ILE A 103 -1.57 6.72 -7.04
N SER A 104 -1.66 8.05 -7.22
CA SER A 104 -2.73 8.86 -6.65
C SER A 104 -4.09 8.41 -7.20
N GLY A 105 -4.23 8.29 -8.53
CA GLY A 105 -5.47 7.84 -9.17
C GLY A 105 -5.88 6.42 -8.79
N GLN A 106 -4.94 5.55 -8.44
CA GLN A 106 -5.24 4.19 -7.96
C GLN A 106 -5.75 4.15 -6.51
N ASN A 107 -5.41 5.15 -5.70
CA ASN A 107 -5.72 5.15 -4.27
C ASN A 107 -6.85 6.09 -3.87
N LYS A 108 -7.05 7.18 -4.63
CA LYS A 108 -8.09 8.16 -4.32
C LYS A 108 -9.46 7.65 -4.74
N ILE A 109 -10.44 7.84 -3.86
CA ILE A 109 -11.85 7.67 -4.18
C ILE A 109 -12.29 8.78 -5.13
N GLU A 110 -12.99 8.41 -6.22
CA GLU A 110 -13.69 9.38 -7.05
C GLU A 110 -14.75 10.07 -6.17
N GLN A 111 -14.74 11.41 -6.13
CA GLN A 111 -15.84 12.14 -5.52
C GLN A 111 -17.09 11.88 -6.38
N PRO A 112 -18.24 11.49 -5.82
CA PRO A 112 -19.45 11.44 -6.61
C PRO A 112 -19.73 12.84 -7.16
N ASP A 113 -20.00 12.93 -8.46
CA ASP A 113 -20.50 14.16 -9.09
C ASP A 113 -21.69 14.67 -8.26
N ASN A 114 -21.57 15.93 -7.86
CA ASN A 114 -22.47 16.64 -6.95
C ASN A 114 -23.88 16.83 -7.54
#